data_AF-A0A956SR60-F1
#
_entry.id   AF-A0A956SR60-F1
#
_cell.length_a   1.000
_cell.length_b   1.000
_cell.length_c   1.000
_cell.angle_alpha   90.00
_cell.angle_beta   90.00
_cell.angle_gamma   90.00
#
_symmetry.space_group_name_H-M   'P 1'
#
loop_
_entity.id
_entity.type
_entity.pdbx_description
1 polymer ?
#
loop_
_entity_poly.entity_id
_entity_poly.type
_entity_poly.pdbx_seq_one_letter_code
_entity_poly.pdbx_strand_id
1 'polypeptide(L)'
;MKNEKKLSYAIYFLLILAIYLLKAEVSCTNEKHTDSITVTIAAKQQEQKIGMMIIVLDEGVKTQDLQAVAQILEKDLSFTGQIEVSTVQKKLTTYKQFLTHCMQKDCSLAVVIKYGHKQGSIVWWLYDTSSSQLVAHNTYDISGKVVRRWAHAIADQLWPKIIGQEGFFSTKISYCKEGILKRNRHKARIKHICVADYDGSHERVLIKTPTVNVAPRWNNDLRYPLLFYSESTNENMRLMVANMKGKRKVASSFDGLNMLPAFSRDGKKVVYCASRGTGNCQIYYYQKGQFKRITHNSGNNVSPSFSGDGNKLYFCSDFQTGYPQIYTYDLITKKQTCITSGGYCAAPAYCHKTDQLIYSKMVNGVMQLMLYDNNTKQHIQLTFDPGNKQEASWSPCGNHVIFNLSKGHSNRIAFFSLHTKKYRFITSQRAACSYPHWSPTYISFPITS
;
A
#
# COMPACT_ATOMS: atom_id res chain seq x y z
N MET A 1 -82.54 12.75 -30.67
CA MET A 1 -82.58 11.35 -30.23
C MET A 1 -81.46 11.17 -29.23
N LYS A 2 -81.78 11.28 -27.93
CA LYS A 2 -82.19 10.16 -27.06
C LYS A 2 -80.98 9.27 -26.76
N ASN A 3 -80.43 9.42 -25.55
CA ASN A 3 -80.57 8.45 -24.44
C ASN A 3 -79.39 7.47 -24.49
N GLU A 4 -78.73 7.03 -23.43
CA GLU A 4 -78.80 7.18 -21.98
C GLU A 4 -77.47 6.52 -21.51
N LYS A 5 -76.69 7.16 -20.65
CA LYS A 5 -76.57 6.80 -19.23
C LYS A 5 -76.62 5.28 -18.93
N LYS A 6 -75.47 4.76 -18.46
CA LYS A 6 -75.24 4.10 -17.14
C LYS A 6 -73.77 3.62 -17.13
N LEU A 7 -72.81 4.30 -16.48
CA LEU A 7 -72.46 4.22 -15.04
C LEU A 7 -72.47 2.76 -14.54
N SER A 8 -71.45 2.18 -13.89
CA SER A 8 -70.35 2.75 -13.11
C SER A 8 -69.40 1.62 -12.61
N TYR A 9 -68.23 2.03 -12.12
CA TYR A 9 -67.32 1.36 -11.18
C TYR A 9 -66.54 0.12 -11.63
N ALA A 10 -65.23 0.30 -11.82
CA ALA A 10 -64.21 -0.14 -10.85
C ALA A 10 -62.84 -0.24 -11.52
N ILE A 11 -62.00 0.78 -11.30
CA ILE A 11 -60.64 0.63 -10.79
C ILE A 11 -60.11 -0.81 -10.91
N TYR A 12 -59.23 -1.06 -11.86
CA TYR A 12 -57.85 -1.44 -11.63
C TYR A 12 -57.24 -1.69 -13.02
N PHE A 13 -56.31 -0.85 -13.47
CA PHE A 13 -54.90 -1.09 -13.13
C PHE A 13 -54.46 -2.44 -13.73
N LEU A 14 -54.41 -2.52 -15.06
CA LEU A 14 -53.75 -3.60 -15.79
C LEU A 14 -53.49 -3.08 -17.21
N LEU A 15 -52.21 -3.01 -17.55
CA LEU A 15 -51.62 -3.32 -18.85
C LEU A 15 -52.45 -2.97 -20.10
N ILE A 16 -51.94 -2.03 -20.91
CA ILE A 16 -51.64 -2.22 -22.34
C ILE A 16 -50.89 -0.95 -22.77
N LEU A 17 -49.62 -0.86 -22.34
CA LEU A 17 -48.57 -0.24 -23.14
C LEU A 17 -47.88 -1.39 -23.89
N ALA A 18 -48.67 -2.08 -24.71
CA ALA A 18 -48.28 -3.24 -25.50
C ALA A 18 -48.15 -2.84 -26.98
N ILE A 19 -47.20 -1.94 -27.27
CA ILE A 19 -46.67 -1.73 -28.62
C ILE A 19 -45.15 -1.98 -28.70
N TYR A 20 -44.50 -2.44 -27.63
CA TYR A 20 -43.10 -2.91 -27.71
C TYR A 20 -42.90 -4.23 -26.95
N LEU A 21 -43.58 -5.30 -27.41
CA LEU A 21 -43.30 -6.68 -27.04
C LEU A 21 -43.56 -7.61 -28.25
N LEU A 22 -42.48 -8.12 -28.84
CA LEU A 22 -42.31 -9.45 -29.47
C LEU A 22 -40.81 -9.58 -29.79
N LYS A 23 -40.03 -10.02 -28.80
CA LYS A 23 -39.57 -11.40 -28.58
C LYS A 23 -38.41 -11.82 -29.49
N ALA A 24 -37.23 -11.96 -28.88
CA ALA A 24 -36.43 -13.18 -29.01
C ALA A 24 -35.73 -13.44 -27.67
N GLU A 25 -35.90 -14.67 -27.19
CA GLU A 25 -35.60 -15.20 -25.85
C GLU A 25 -34.10 -15.47 -25.63
N VAL A 26 -33.55 -15.01 -24.51
CA VAL A 26 -33.08 -15.79 -23.33
C VAL A 26 -31.98 -16.83 -23.60
N SER A 27 -30.82 -16.57 -23.00
CA SER A 27 -30.07 -17.59 -22.24
C SER A 27 -29.67 -16.98 -20.89
N CYS A 28 -30.26 -17.49 -19.83
CA CYS A 28 -30.04 -17.05 -18.45
C CYS A 28 -28.87 -17.85 -17.86
N THR A 29 -27.84 -17.16 -17.36
CA THR A 29 -26.92 -17.71 -16.37
C THR A 29 -26.89 -16.77 -15.18
N ASN A 30 -27.29 -17.30 -14.02
CA ASN A 30 -27.33 -16.64 -12.72
C ASN A 30 -25.97 -16.01 -12.37
N GLU A 31 -25.89 -14.68 -12.37
CA GLU A 31 -24.94 -13.95 -11.54
C GLU A 31 -25.70 -13.09 -10.54
N LYS A 32 -25.36 -13.28 -9.27
CA LYS A 32 -25.82 -12.45 -8.16
C LYS A 32 -25.39 -11.02 -8.44
N HIS A 33 -26.34 -10.15 -8.77
CA HIS A 33 -26.14 -8.70 -8.72
C HIS A 33 -25.80 -8.30 -7.27
N THR A 34 -24.51 -8.19 -6.96
CA THR A 34 -24.07 -7.23 -5.96
C THR A 34 -24.25 -5.86 -6.58
N ASP A 35 -25.35 -5.20 -6.21
CA ASP A 35 -25.48 -3.76 -6.40
C ASP A 35 -24.37 -3.08 -5.59
N SER A 36 -23.20 -2.96 -6.21
CA SER A 36 -22.25 -1.92 -5.82
C SER A 36 -22.98 -0.62 -6.10
N ILE A 37 -23.51 0.00 -5.05
CA ILE A 37 -23.83 1.42 -5.05
C ILE A 37 -22.50 2.12 -5.36
N THR A 38 -22.24 2.28 -6.65
CA THR A 38 -21.22 3.18 -7.18
C THR A 38 -21.66 4.54 -6.70
N VAL A 39 -21.17 4.95 -5.53
CA VAL A 39 -21.25 6.33 -5.09
C VAL A 39 -20.67 7.11 -6.26
N THR A 40 -21.55 7.82 -6.97
CA THR A 40 -21.16 8.71 -8.05
C THR A 40 -20.54 9.93 -7.37
N ILE A 41 -19.38 9.75 -6.76
CA ILE A 41 -18.48 10.84 -6.46
C ILE A 41 -17.93 11.21 -7.82
N ALA A 42 -18.66 12.09 -8.50
CA ALA A 42 -18.10 12.94 -9.52
C ALA A 42 -17.03 13.82 -8.84
N ALA A 43 -15.88 13.23 -8.49
CA ALA A 43 -14.62 13.94 -8.39
C ALA A 43 -14.20 14.28 -9.84
N LYS A 44 -15.02 15.11 -10.47
CA LYS A 44 -14.62 15.92 -11.61
C LYS A 44 -13.49 16.81 -11.09
N GLN A 45 -12.27 16.51 -11.49
CA GLN A 45 -11.25 17.51 -11.85
C GLN A 45 -10.85 18.63 -10.86
N GLN A 46 -11.12 18.56 -9.56
CA GLN A 46 -10.60 19.55 -8.61
C GLN A 46 -10.00 18.91 -7.36
N GLU A 47 -8.89 19.48 -6.90
CA GLU A 47 -8.09 19.14 -5.71
C GLU A 47 -8.87 19.26 -4.38
N GLN A 48 -10.20 19.23 -4.41
CA GLN A 48 -11.04 19.45 -3.25
C GLN A 48 -11.11 18.16 -2.42
N LYS A 49 -10.73 18.26 -1.16
CA LYS A 49 -10.77 17.13 -0.22
C LYS A 49 -12.21 16.76 0.11
N ILE A 50 -12.44 15.48 0.36
CA ILE A 50 -13.73 15.00 0.88
C ILE A 50 -13.84 15.44 2.34
N GLY A 51 -14.83 16.28 2.65
CA GLY A 51 -15.14 16.66 4.03
C GLY A 51 -15.80 15.51 4.78
N MET A 52 -15.23 15.13 5.91
CA MET A 52 -15.73 14.03 6.75
C MET A 52 -15.78 14.43 8.22
N MET A 53 -16.79 13.94 8.92
CA MET A 53 -16.90 14.06 10.37
C MET A 53 -16.82 12.69 11.05
N ILE A 54 -16.04 12.57 12.13
CA ILE A 54 -16.06 11.42 13.03
C ILE A 54 -16.80 11.82 14.30
N ILE A 55 -17.84 11.05 14.63
CA ILE A 55 -18.66 11.26 15.82
C ILE A 55 -18.47 10.11 16.79
N VAL A 56 -18.03 10.45 17.99
CA VAL A 56 -17.96 9.50 19.12
C VAL A 56 -19.25 9.62 19.93
N LEU A 57 -20.06 8.57 19.95
CA LEU A 57 -21.27 8.52 20.77
C LEU A 57 -20.90 8.26 22.23
N ASP A 58 -21.31 9.18 23.09
CA ASP A 58 -21.07 9.10 24.52
C ASP A 58 -22.16 8.27 25.23
N GLU A 59 -21.81 7.04 25.62
CA GLU A 59 -22.63 6.14 26.43
C GLU A 59 -22.13 6.02 27.90
N GLY A 60 -21.20 6.87 28.35
CA GLY A 60 -20.70 6.89 29.75
C GLY A 60 -19.19 6.63 29.92
N VAL A 61 -18.80 6.09 31.09
CA VAL A 61 -17.44 6.15 31.72
C VAL A 61 -16.28 5.52 30.90
N LYS A 62 -16.53 4.85 29.76
CA LYS A 62 -15.49 4.17 28.95
C LYS A 62 -15.10 4.88 27.64
N THR A 63 -15.48 6.15 27.42
CA THR A 63 -15.27 6.85 26.14
C THR A 63 -13.82 7.24 25.80
N GLN A 64 -12.86 7.16 26.73
CA GLN A 64 -11.47 7.59 26.49
C GLN A 64 -10.78 6.81 25.34
N ASP A 65 -10.94 5.49 25.34
CA ASP A 65 -10.35 4.64 24.29
C ASP A 65 -11.01 4.92 22.93
N LEU A 66 -12.33 5.12 22.87
CA LEU A 66 -13.03 5.51 21.63
C LEU A 66 -12.58 6.88 21.12
N GLN A 67 -12.34 7.83 22.03
CA GLN A 67 -11.83 9.14 21.65
C GLN A 67 -10.42 9.02 21.05
N ALA A 68 -9.57 8.17 21.64
CA ALA A 68 -8.26 7.88 21.09
C ALA A 68 -8.35 7.13 19.74
N VAL A 69 -9.33 6.23 19.56
CA VAL A 69 -9.62 5.63 18.25
C VAL A 69 -9.99 6.72 17.24
N ALA A 70 -10.92 7.62 17.56
CA ALA A 70 -11.36 8.68 16.67
C ALA A 70 -10.21 9.62 16.26
N GLN A 71 -9.36 10.02 17.22
CA GLN A 71 -8.19 10.86 16.93
C GLN A 71 -7.19 10.18 15.98
N ILE A 72 -6.99 8.86 16.13
CA ILE A 72 -6.09 8.10 15.24
C ILE A 72 -6.74 7.91 13.87
N LEU A 73 -8.05 7.65 13.81
CA LEU A 73 -8.80 7.59 12.55
C LEU A 73 -8.75 8.92 11.79
N GLU A 74 -8.95 10.03 12.48
CA GLU A 74 -8.81 11.39 11.93
C GLU A 74 -7.42 11.59 11.34
N LYS A 75 -6.38 11.23 12.11
CA LYS A 75 -4.99 11.30 11.65
C LYS A 75 -4.78 10.43 10.41
N ASP A 76 -5.26 9.20 10.41
CA ASP A 76 -5.06 8.23 9.33
C ASP A 76 -5.69 8.69 8.02
N LEU A 77 -6.98 9.02 8.06
CA LEU A 77 -7.74 9.44 6.88
C LEU A 77 -7.19 10.78 6.34
N SER A 78 -6.86 11.72 7.23
CA SER A 78 -6.23 13.00 6.85
C SER A 78 -4.79 12.84 6.34
N PHE A 79 -4.07 11.80 6.77
CA PHE A 79 -2.70 11.53 6.34
C PHE A 79 -2.60 11.33 4.83
N THR A 80 -3.66 10.77 4.22
CA THR A 80 -3.74 10.51 2.78
C THR A 80 -3.79 11.78 1.93
N GLY A 81 -4.22 12.90 2.53
CA GLY A 81 -4.44 14.18 1.86
C GLY A 81 -5.68 14.25 0.98
N GLN A 82 -6.49 13.19 0.92
CA GLN A 82 -7.74 13.11 0.12
C GLN A 82 -8.99 13.44 0.94
N ILE A 83 -8.91 13.30 2.27
CA ILE A 83 -10.02 13.52 3.19
C ILE A 83 -9.61 14.59 4.19
N GLU A 84 -10.51 15.53 4.46
CA GLU A 84 -10.42 16.47 5.56
C GLU A 84 -11.38 16.02 6.66
N VAL A 85 -10.82 15.68 7.83
CA VAL A 85 -11.60 15.07 8.91
C VAL A 85 -11.71 16.03 10.09
N SER A 86 -12.90 16.08 10.68
CA SER A 86 -13.14 16.72 11.98
C SER A 86 -13.72 15.70 12.96
N THR A 87 -13.22 15.68 14.20
CA THR A 87 -13.74 14.80 15.26
C THR A 87 -14.59 15.59 16.24
N VAL A 88 -15.78 15.05 16.57
CA VAL A 88 -16.71 15.62 17.53
C VAL A 88 -17.19 14.55 18.50
N GLN A 89 -17.10 14.82 19.80
CA GLN A 89 -17.74 14.00 20.83
C GLN A 89 -19.12 14.58 21.15
N LYS A 90 -20.17 13.77 21.04
CA LYS A 90 -21.54 14.20 21.36
C LYS A 90 -22.41 13.07 21.88
N LYS A 91 -23.30 13.42 22.81
CA LYS A 91 -24.47 12.62 23.15
C LYS A 91 -25.59 12.97 22.18
N LEU A 92 -25.66 12.30 21.04
CA LEU A 92 -26.75 12.48 20.09
C LEU A 92 -27.96 11.67 20.55
N THR A 93 -29.12 12.32 20.66
CA THR A 93 -30.36 11.68 21.10
C THR A 93 -31.31 11.33 19.96
N THR A 94 -31.17 11.93 18.76
CA THR A 94 -32.00 11.59 17.59
C THR A 94 -31.25 11.64 16.26
N TYR A 95 -31.70 10.84 15.28
CA TYR A 95 -31.18 10.82 13.91
C TYR A 95 -31.36 12.18 13.19
N LYS A 96 -32.46 12.89 13.47
CA LYS A 96 -32.71 14.22 12.91
C LYS A 96 -31.67 15.24 13.37
N GLN A 97 -31.37 15.29 14.67
CA GLN A 97 -30.32 16.16 15.22
C GLN A 97 -28.93 15.81 14.67
N PHE A 98 -28.65 14.52 14.44
CA PHE A 98 -27.42 14.05 13.79
C PHE A 98 -27.26 14.65 12.38
N LEU A 99 -28.27 14.50 11.52
CA LEU A 99 -28.21 15.01 10.15
C LEU A 99 -28.10 16.54 10.12
N THR A 100 -28.90 17.25 10.93
CA THR A 100 -28.82 18.71 11.04
C THR A 100 -27.41 19.17 11.41
N HIS A 101 -26.76 18.46 12.34
CA HIS A 101 -25.40 18.79 12.73
C HIS A 101 -24.36 18.57 11.62
N CYS A 102 -24.47 17.45 10.90
CA CYS A 102 -23.55 17.14 9.79
C CYS A 102 -23.70 18.15 8.65
N MET A 103 -24.94 18.50 8.29
CA MET A 103 -25.24 19.50 7.26
C MET A 103 -24.71 20.90 7.63
N GLN A 104 -24.78 21.30 8.90
CA GLN A 104 -24.22 22.58 9.37
C GLN A 104 -22.69 22.70 9.24
N LYS A 105 -21.99 21.57 9.12
CA LYS A 105 -20.53 21.50 9.04
C LYS A 105 -20.01 21.23 7.64
N ASP A 106 -20.91 21.26 6.64
CA ASP A 106 -20.59 21.09 5.22
C ASP A 106 -19.68 19.87 4.93
N CYS A 107 -19.92 18.77 5.64
CA CYS A 107 -19.19 17.52 5.46
C CYS A 107 -20.02 16.60 4.56
N SER A 108 -19.41 15.96 3.54
CA SER A 108 -20.07 15.01 2.64
C SER A 108 -20.27 13.62 3.26
N LEU A 109 -19.43 13.25 4.23
CA LEU A 109 -19.48 11.96 4.91
C LEU A 109 -19.47 12.12 6.43
N ALA A 110 -20.13 11.20 7.12
CA ALA A 110 -20.08 11.11 8.58
C ALA A 110 -19.85 9.67 9.04
N VAL A 111 -18.86 9.46 9.90
CA VAL A 111 -18.58 8.19 10.56
C VAL A 111 -19.00 8.30 12.01
N VAL A 112 -19.90 7.44 12.45
CA VAL A 112 -20.32 7.33 13.85
C VAL A 112 -19.66 6.11 14.45
N ILE A 113 -18.99 6.24 15.60
CA ILE A 113 -18.39 5.13 16.33
C ILE A 113 -18.96 5.02 17.75
N LYS A 114 -19.15 3.80 18.22
CA LYS A 114 -19.56 3.49 19.60
C LYS A 114 -19.09 2.09 20.03
N TYR A 115 -19.19 1.78 21.31
CA TYR A 115 -19.00 0.40 21.78
C TYR A 115 -20.17 -0.49 21.38
N GLY A 116 -19.88 -1.70 20.92
CA GLY A 116 -20.92 -2.70 20.68
C GLY A 116 -21.46 -3.29 21.97
N HIS A 117 -22.66 -3.88 21.88
CA HIS A 117 -23.29 -4.59 22.99
C HIS A 117 -22.48 -5.82 23.44
N LYS A 118 -21.73 -6.43 22.52
CA LYS A 118 -20.76 -7.49 22.83
C LYS A 118 -19.55 -6.85 23.50
N GLN A 119 -19.19 -7.36 24.68
CA GLN A 119 -18.03 -6.89 25.43
C GLN A 119 -16.76 -6.96 24.55
N GLY A 120 -16.08 -5.81 24.41
CA GLY A 120 -14.87 -5.73 23.58
C GLY A 120 -15.15 -5.65 22.08
N SER A 121 -16.08 -4.81 21.64
CA SER A 121 -16.29 -4.52 20.22
C SER A 121 -16.54 -3.02 19.97
N ILE A 122 -16.13 -2.51 18.81
CA ILE A 122 -16.48 -1.18 18.30
C ILE A 122 -17.39 -1.35 17.11
N VAL A 123 -18.52 -0.65 17.12
CA VAL A 123 -19.41 -0.56 15.97
C VAL A 123 -19.21 0.79 15.31
N TRP A 124 -19.14 0.78 13.98
CA TRP A 124 -19.08 2.01 13.20
C TRP A 124 -20.16 2.01 12.10
N TRP A 125 -20.65 3.19 11.78
CA TRP A 125 -21.55 3.46 10.65
C TRP A 125 -20.98 4.60 9.83
N LEU A 126 -20.99 4.45 8.51
CA LEU A 126 -20.62 5.46 7.52
C LEU A 126 -21.88 5.94 6.81
N TYR A 127 -22.13 7.23 6.85
CA TYR A 127 -23.26 7.89 6.20
C TYR A 127 -22.80 8.85 5.10
N ASP A 128 -23.58 8.92 4.05
CA ASP A 128 -23.61 10.04 3.12
C ASP A 128 -24.58 11.09 3.67
N THR A 129 -24.04 12.25 4.00
CA THR A 129 -24.79 13.33 4.66
C THR A 129 -25.69 14.08 3.68
N SER A 130 -25.34 14.06 2.38
CA SER A 130 -26.09 14.77 1.33
C SER A 130 -27.39 14.04 0.99
N SER A 131 -27.31 12.70 0.88
CA SER A 131 -28.48 11.84 0.64
C SER A 131 -29.15 11.37 1.94
N SER A 132 -28.52 11.60 3.10
CA SER A 132 -28.95 11.07 4.39
C SER A 132 -29.09 9.54 4.37
N GLN A 133 -28.21 8.84 3.68
CA GLN A 133 -28.24 7.38 3.57
C GLN A 133 -27.08 6.72 4.31
N LEU A 134 -27.36 5.55 4.88
CA LEU A 134 -26.33 4.68 5.43
C LEU A 134 -25.58 4.02 4.26
N VAL A 135 -24.29 4.29 4.14
CA VAL A 135 -23.41 3.72 3.11
C VAL A 135 -22.93 2.33 3.54
N ALA A 136 -22.46 2.22 4.78
CA ALA A 136 -21.94 0.97 5.32
C ALA A 136 -21.94 1.00 6.85
N HIS A 137 -21.93 -0.18 7.46
CA HIS A 137 -21.66 -0.33 8.88
C HIS A 137 -20.93 -1.63 9.14
N ASN A 138 -20.19 -1.71 10.23
CA ASN A 138 -19.57 -2.96 10.66
C ASN A 138 -19.31 -2.98 12.17
N THR A 139 -19.09 -4.18 12.70
CA THR A 139 -18.59 -4.39 14.05
C THR A 139 -17.17 -4.92 13.99
N TYR A 140 -16.26 -4.25 14.69
CA TYR A 140 -14.88 -4.67 14.85
C TYR A 140 -14.69 -5.25 16.27
N ASP A 141 -14.38 -6.53 16.34
CA ASP A 141 -14.04 -7.20 17.59
C ASP A 141 -12.66 -6.71 18.08
N ILE A 142 -12.67 -6.04 19.22
CA ILE A 142 -11.46 -5.58 19.89
C ILE A 142 -10.80 -6.76 20.61
N SER A 143 -9.52 -6.95 20.33
CA SER A 143 -8.65 -7.79 21.15
C SER A 143 -7.37 -7.05 21.53
N GLY A 144 -6.79 -7.45 22.67
CA GLY A 144 -5.64 -6.77 23.27
C GLY A 144 -5.99 -5.41 23.89
N LYS A 145 -4.99 -4.54 24.02
CA LYS A 145 -5.12 -3.18 24.59
C LYS A 145 -4.47 -2.10 23.72
N VAL A 146 -4.28 -2.37 22.42
CA VAL A 146 -3.55 -1.47 21.52
C VAL A 146 -4.55 -0.68 20.68
N VAL A 147 -5.10 0.39 21.27
CA VAL A 147 -6.11 1.29 20.67
C VAL A 147 -5.78 1.68 19.23
N ARG A 148 -4.51 2.01 18.98
CA ARG A 148 -4.04 2.38 17.64
C ARG A 148 -4.28 1.31 16.57
N ARG A 149 -4.12 0.03 16.92
CA ARG A 149 -4.36 -1.06 15.97
C ARG A 149 -5.84 -1.20 15.65
N TRP A 150 -6.72 -0.92 16.61
CA TRP A 150 -8.16 -0.90 16.36
C TRP A 150 -8.53 0.23 15.40
N ALA A 151 -7.97 1.42 15.62
CA ALA A 151 -8.18 2.55 14.72
C ALA A 151 -7.70 2.24 13.29
N HIS A 152 -6.48 1.72 13.13
CA HIS A 152 -5.99 1.31 11.80
C HIS A 152 -6.87 0.25 11.14
N ALA A 153 -7.33 -0.75 11.89
CA ALA A 153 -8.22 -1.78 11.36
C ALA A 153 -9.58 -1.21 10.93
N ILE A 154 -10.14 -0.26 11.70
CA ILE A 154 -11.37 0.44 11.32
C ILE A 154 -11.14 1.32 10.09
N ALA A 155 -10.01 2.03 10.00
CA ALA A 155 -9.64 2.80 8.81
C ALA A 155 -9.52 1.90 7.57
N ASP A 156 -8.96 0.69 7.73
CA ASP A 156 -8.86 -0.29 6.65
C ASP A 156 -10.22 -0.80 6.16
N GLN A 157 -11.24 -0.82 7.03
CA GLN A 157 -12.60 -1.18 6.66
C GLN A 157 -13.38 -0.01 6.03
N LEU A 158 -13.14 1.21 6.50
CA LEU A 158 -13.78 2.43 5.99
C LEU A 158 -13.25 2.79 4.59
N TRP A 159 -11.94 2.66 4.37
CA TRP A 159 -11.28 3.17 3.16
C TRP A 159 -11.82 2.60 1.84
N PRO A 160 -12.09 1.29 1.69
CA PRO A 160 -12.73 0.76 0.50
C PRO A 160 -14.14 1.30 0.26
N LYS A 161 -14.85 1.69 1.33
CA LYS A 161 -16.20 2.26 1.22
C LYS A 161 -16.19 3.73 0.80
N ILE A 162 -15.10 4.44 1.08
CA ILE A 162 -14.95 5.86 0.77
C ILE A 162 -14.27 6.07 -0.59
N ILE A 163 -13.21 5.33 -0.87
CA ILE A 163 -12.29 5.56 -2.00
C ILE A 163 -12.35 4.42 -3.04
N GLY A 164 -12.99 3.29 -2.74
CA GLY A 164 -13.05 2.14 -3.64
C GLY A 164 -11.75 1.34 -3.73
N GLN A 165 -10.81 1.55 -2.80
CA GLN A 165 -9.50 0.90 -2.78
C GLN A 165 -9.25 0.19 -1.45
N GLU A 166 -8.40 -0.84 -1.46
CA GLU A 166 -8.03 -1.56 -0.24
C GLU A 166 -7.37 -0.64 0.81
N GLY A 167 -7.67 -0.89 2.08
CA GLY A 167 -7.00 -0.25 3.21
C GLY A 167 -5.52 -0.61 3.30
N PHE A 168 -4.73 0.30 3.86
CA PHE A 168 -3.30 0.12 4.10
C PHE A 168 -2.83 0.60 5.48
N PHE A 169 -3.72 1.08 6.35
CA PHE A 169 -3.39 1.72 7.61
C PHE A 169 -2.81 0.74 8.63
N SER A 170 -3.18 -0.54 8.57
CA SER A 170 -2.58 -1.56 9.45
C SER A 170 -1.19 -2.02 8.99
N THR A 171 -0.73 -1.61 7.82
CA THR A 171 0.56 -2.05 7.26
C THR A 171 1.75 -1.53 8.05
N LYS A 172 2.92 -2.10 7.76
CA LYS A 172 4.21 -1.69 8.33
C LYS A 172 5.15 -1.28 7.20
N ILE A 173 6.14 -0.50 7.57
CA ILE A 173 7.32 -0.24 6.73
C ILE A 173 8.55 -0.83 7.41
N SER A 174 9.49 -1.30 6.60
CA SER A 174 10.84 -1.63 7.03
C SER A 174 11.84 -0.72 6.35
N TYR A 175 12.92 -0.36 7.03
CA TYR A 175 14.01 0.43 6.44
C TYR A 175 15.31 0.22 7.20
N CYS A 176 16.42 0.55 6.55
CA CYS A 176 17.73 0.61 7.19
C CYS A 176 17.90 1.94 7.89
N LYS A 177 18.47 1.93 9.10
CA LYS A 177 18.84 3.13 9.87
C LYS A 177 20.32 3.07 10.23
N GLU A 178 21.06 4.11 9.87
CA GLU A 178 22.48 4.16 10.14
C GLU A 178 22.77 4.37 11.63
N GLY A 179 23.86 3.75 12.09
CA GLY A 179 24.40 3.91 13.42
C GLY A 179 25.93 3.92 13.39
N ILE A 180 26.53 4.19 14.55
CA ILE A 180 27.98 4.16 14.73
C ILE A 180 28.29 3.14 15.82
N LEU A 181 29.09 2.13 15.47
CA LEU A 181 29.71 1.24 16.44
C LEU A 181 31.06 1.85 16.84
N LYS A 182 31.20 2.20 18.13
CA LYS A 182 32.49 2.63 18.70
C LYS A 182 33.20 1.39 19.24
N ARG A 183 34.42 1.13 18.76
CA ARG A 183 35.31 0.09 19.28
C ARG A 183 36.72 0.68 19.41
N ASN A 184 37.15 0.95 20.64
CA ASN A 184 38.38 1.69 20.94
C ASN A 184 38.42 3.04 20.19
N ARG A 185 39.54 3.35 19.52
CA ARG A 185 39.70 4.56 18.69
C ARG A 185 39.00 4.47 17.32
N HIS A 186 38.45 3.31 16.94
CA HIS A 186 37.80 3.11 15.64
C HIS A 186 36.29 3.31 15.72
N LYS A 187 35.73 3.98 14.70
CA LYS A 187 34.30 4.16 14.49
C LYS A 187 33.91 3.42 13.20
N ALA A 188 33.08 2.40 13.32
CA ALA A 188 32.53 1.69 12.17
C ALA A 188 31.08 2.11 11.93
N ARG A 189 30.72 2.37 10.67
CA ARG A 189 29.32 2.58 10.27
C ARG A 189 28.60 1.24 10.27
N ILE A 190 27.45 1.21 10.92
CA ILE A 190 26.56 0.05 10.94
C ILE A 190 25.19 0.46 10.41
N LYS A 191 24.40 -0.50 9.93
CA LYS A 191 23.02 -0.24 9.51
C LYS A 191 22.10 -1.25 10.17
N HIS A 192 21.22 -0.77 11.03
CA HIS A 192 20.17 -1.58 11.63
C HIS A 192 18.97 -1.67 10.72
N ILE A 193 18.14 -2.70 10.89
CA ILE A 193 16.82 -2.74 10.25
C ILE A 193 15.77 -2.39 11.28
N CYS A 194 15.01 -1.34 10.97
CA CYS A 194 13.87 -0.90 11.75
C CYS A 194 12.56 -1.34 11.08
N VAL A 195 11.52 -1.50 11.89
CA VAL A 195 10.13 -1.65 11.46
C VAL A 195 9.30 -0.59 12.16
N ALA A 196 8.39 0.06 11.44
CA ALA A 196 7.46 1.06 11.94
C ALA A 196 6.06 0.86 11.33
N ASP A 197 5.06 1.54 11.86
CA ASP A 197 3.75 1.69 11.23
C ASP A 197 3.89 2.44 9.89
N TYR A 198 2.87 2.36 9.02
CA TYR A 198 2.88 3.01 7.70
C TYR A 198 3.20 4.52 7.76
N ASP A 199 2.80 5.18 8.85
CA ASP A 199 3.01 6.62 9.10
C ASP A 199 4.36 6.94 9.78
N GLY A 200 5.20 5.92 10.01
CA GLY A 200 6.50 6.05 10.67
C GLY A 200 6.47 6.00 12.19
N SER A 201 5.29 5.92 12.82
CA SER A 201 5.18 5.77 14.27
C SER A 201 5.49 4.34 14.74
N HIS A 202 5.63 4.15 16.05
CA HIS A 202 5.98 2.85 16.67
C HIS A 202 7.23 2.20 16.04
N GLU A 203 8.23 3.02 15.67
CA GLU A 203 9.52 2.52 15.23
C GLU A 203 10.14 1.62 16.30
N ARG A 204 10.59 0.44 15.87
CA ARG A 204 11.46 -0.42 16.66
C ARG A 204 12.59 -0.97 15.81
N VAL A 205 13.75 -1.17 16.42
CA VAL A 205 14.85 -1.90 15.78
C VAL A 205 14.52 -3.39 15.81
N LEU A 206 14.37 -4.01 14.63
CA LEU A 206 14.15 -5.45 14.49
C LEU A 206 15.48 -6.21 14.42
N ILE A 207 16.44 -5.70 13.65
CA ILE A 207 17.76 -6.32 13.46
C ILE A 207 18.84 -5.35 13.93
N LYS A 208 19.50 -5.73 15.02
CA LYS A 208 20.60 -4.99 15.63
C LYS A 208 21.86 -5.85 15.59
N THR A 209 22.75 -5.56 14.66
CA THR A 209 24.02 -6.29 14.47
C THR A 209 25.18 -5.28 14.36
N PRO A 210 26.42 -5.71 14.60
CA PRO A 210 27.61 -4.87 14.38
C PRO A 210 28.00 -4.76 12.90
N THR A 211 27.07 -5.01 11.97
CA THR A 211 27.31 -5.11 10.53
C THR A 211 26.44 -4.12 9.75
N VAL A 212 26.67 -4.02 8.44
CA VAL A 212 25.83 -3.25 7.53
C VAL A 212 24.75 -4.17 6.98
N ASN A 213 23.49 -3.88 7.34
CA ASN A 213 22.32 -4.52 6.75
C ASN A 213 21.68 -3.59 5.71
N VAL A 214 21.24 -4.14 4.58
CA VAL A 214 20.59 -3.38 3.50
C VAL A 214 19.41 -4.12 2.89
N ALA A 215 18.60 -3.38 2.14
CA ALA A 215 17.51 -3.91 1.31
C ALA A 215 16.55 -4.87 2.07
N PRO A 216 15.95 -4.45 3.19
CA PRO A 216 14.88 -5.24 3.81
C PRO A 216 13.70 -5.39 2.85
N ARG A 217 13.16 -6.60 2.75
CA ARG A 217 12.05 -6.97 1.86
C ARG A 217 11.11 -7.92 2.58
N TRP A 218 9.84 -7.58 2.57
CA TRP A 218 8.76 -8.40 3.14
C TRP A 218 8.47 -9.58 2.21
N ASN A 219 8.18 -10.76 2.77
CA ASN A 219 7.61 -11.85 2.00
C ASN A 219 6.12 -11.61 1.69
N ASN A 220 5.55 -12.38 0.77
CA ASN A 220 4.11 -12.29 0.44
C ASN A 220 3.25 -13.39 1.10
N ASP A 221 3.72 -14.03 2.18
CA ASP A 221 2.88 -14.92 3.01
C ASP A 221 2.10 -14.09 4.03
N LEU A 222 0.84 -13.78 3.73
CA LEU A 222 0.00 -12.90 4.54
C LEU A 222 -0.23 -13.38 5.99
N ARG A 223 0.05 -14.65 6.29
CA ARG A 223 -0.10 -15.22 7.64
C ARG A 223 1.17 -15.10 8.46
N TYR A 224 2.33 -15.26 7.83
CA TYR A 224 3.63 -15.30 8.52
C TYR A 224 4.57 -14.21 8.00
N PRO A 225 4.56 -13.01 8.61
CA PRO A 225 5.45 -11.93 8.23
C PRO A 225 6.92 -12.30 8.49
N LEU A 226 7.68 -12.38 7.41
CA LEU A 226 9.13 -12.55 7.42
C LEU A 226 9.78 -11.38 6.68
N LEU A 227 10.94 -10.98 7.19
CA LEU A 227 11.75 -9.94 6.59
C LEU A 227 13.07 -10.52 6.10
N PHE A 228 13.29 -10.42 4.80
CA PHE A 228 14.55 -10.78 4.15
C PHE A 228 15.42 -9.55 3.99
N TYR A 229 16.74 -9.70 4.08
CA TYR A 229 17.68 -8.59 3.96
C TYR A 229 19.09 -9.10 3.67
N SER A 230 19.94 -8.23 3.16
CA SER A 230 21.35 -8.57 2.96
C SER A 230 22.21 -8.07 4.10
N GLU A 231 23.07 -8.93 4.62
CA GLU A 231 23.98 -8.65 5.73
C GLU A 231 25.42 -8.74 5.23
N SER A 232 26.20 -7.67 5.45
CA SER A 232 27.63 -7.67 5.18
C SER A 232 28.37 -8.55 6.20
N THR A 233 29.30 -9.35 5.71
CA THR A 233 30.33 -10.04 6.50
C THR A 233 31.72 -9.56 6.05
N ASN A 234 32.79 -10.12 6.60
CA ASN A 234 34.15 -9.71 6.22
C ASN A 234 34.48 -10.04 4.75
N GLU A 235 33.90 -11.11 4.21
CA GLU A 235 34.27 -11.65 2.88
C GLU A 235 33.09 -11.74 1.91
N ASN A 236 31.86 -11.59 2.41
CA ASN A 236 30.65 -11.94 1.67
C ASN A 236 29.48 -11.02 2.06
N MET A 237 28.50 -10.91 1.18
CA MET A 237 27.19 -10.34 1.47
C MET A 237 26.13 -11.42 1.34
N ARG A 238 25.65 -11.91 2.49
CA ARG A 238 24.69 -13.01 2.56
C ARG A 238 23.25 -12.52 2.62
N LEU A 239 22.34 -13.31 2.08
CA LEU A 239 20.91 -13.09 2.22
C LEU A 239 20.42 -13.76 3.51
N MET A 240 19.78 -12.98 4.36
CA MET A 240 19.25 -13.37 5.65
C MET A 240 17.73 -13.30 5.62
N VAL A 241 17.10 -14.05 6.53
CA VAL A 241 15.66 -13.94 6.84
C VAL A 241 15.48 -13.83 8.34
N ALA A 242 14.53 -13.01 8.77
CA ALA A 242 14.14 -12.88 10.17
C ALA A 242 12.63 -12.89 10.34
N ASN A 243 12.18 -13.44 11.47
CA ASN A 243 10.79 -13.29 11.90
C ASN A 243 10.61 -11.99 12.70
N MET A 244 9.35 -11.66 13.02
CA MET A 244 9.01 -10.44 13.77
C MET A 244 9.51 -10.40 15.21
N LYS A 245 9.97 -11.53 15.76
CA LYS A 245 10.65 -11.64 17.07
C LYS A 245 12.16 -11.42 16.97
N GLY A 246 12.71 -11.20 15.77
CA GLY A 246 14.13 -11.00 15.54
C GLY A 246 14.96 -12.28 15.44
N LYS A 247 14.33 -13.48 15.39
CA LYS A 247 15.05 -14.74 15.15
C LYS A 247 15.49 -14.78 13.69
N ARG A 248 16.80 -14.96 13.47
CA ARG A 248 17.46 -14.85 12.16
C ARG A 248 17.92 -16.20 11.65
N LYS A 249 17.92 -16.38 10.33
CA LYS A 249 18.52 -17.53 9.62
C LYS A 249 19.17 -17.05 8.32
N VAL A 250 20.17 -17.79 7.85
CA VAL A 250 20.74 -17.59 6.51
C VAL A 250 19.75 -18.16 5.49
N ALA A 251 19.42 -17.38 4.46
CA ALA A 251 18.59 -17.81 3.33
C ALA A 251 19.44 -18.15 2.10
N SER A 252 20.53 -17.41 1.86
CA SER A 252 21.53 -17.72 0.83
C SER A 252 22.87 -17.12 1.19
N SER A 253 23.96 -17.82 0.87
CA SER A 253 25.34 -17.38 1.14
C SER A 253 26.31 -17.91 0.10
N PHE A 254 25.97 -17.80 -1.19
CA PHE A 254 26.97 -18.03 -2.25
C PHE A 254 28.09 -17.00 -2.14
N ASP A 255 29.27 -17.30 -2.68
CA ASP A 255 30.39 -16.36 -2.68
C ASP A 255 30.03 -15.01 -3.33
N GLY A 256 30.57 -13.92 -2.78
CA GLY A 256 30.31 -12.57 -3.29
C GLY A 256 29.00 -11.96 -2.78
N LEU A 257 28.14 -11.51 -3.70
CA LEU A 257 26.91 -10.76 -3.37
C LEU A 257 25.69 -11.68 -3.38
N ASN A 258 24.78 -11.50 -2.43
CA ASN A 258 23.43 -12.11 -2.38
C ASN A 258 22.45 -11.03 -1.91
N MET A 259 21.69 -10.43 -2.84
CA MET A 259 20.96 -9.19 -2.56
C MET A 259 19.58 -9.06 -3.19
N LEU A 260 18.78 -8.15 -2.60
CA LEU A 260 17.55 -7.59 -3.16
C LEU A 260 16.54 -8.67 -3.58
N PRO A 261 16.04 -9.49 -2.63
CA PRO A 261 15.03 -10.48 -2.96
C PRO A 261 13.69 -9.81 -3.33
N ALA A 262 12.96 -10.41 -4.25
CA ALA A 262 11.59 -10.07 -4.56
C ALA A 262 10.74 -11.35 -4.62
N PHE A 263 9.48 -11.21 -4.24
CA PHE A 263 8.54 -12.32 -4.09
C PHE A 263 7.42 -12.18 -5.12
N SER A 264 7.00 -13.28 -5.72
CA SER A 264 5.75 -13.29 -6.49
C SER A 264 4.57 -12.98 -5.56
N ARG A 265 3.46 -12.50 -6.13
CA ARG A 265 2.27 -12.13 -5.36
C ARG A 265 1.74 -13.27 -4.47
N ASP A 266 1.82 -14.50 -4.95
CA ASP A 266 1.40 -15.70 -4.22
C ASP A 266 2.43 -16.19 -3.18
N GLY A 267 3.59 -15.53 -3.07
CA GLY A 267 4.68 -15.89 -2.16
C GLY A 267 5.43 -17.17 -2.51
N LYS A 268 5.11 -17.85 -3.62
CA LYS A 268 5.67 -19.17 -3.96
C LYS A 268 6.99 -19.08 -4.74
N LYS A 269 7.27 -17.94 -5.36
CA LYS A 269 8.47 -17.70 -6.17
C LYS A 269 9.29 -16.59 -5.53
N VAL A 270 10.61 -16.77 -5.53
CA VAL A 270 11.57 -15.76 -5.06
C VAL A 270 12.58 -15.52 -6.17
N VAL A 271 12.92 -14.27 -6.40
CA VAL A 271 14.09 -13.90 -7.21
C VAL A 271 15.01 -13.00 -6.41
N TYR A 272 16.30 -13.09 -6.66
CA TYR A 272 17.29 -12.20 -6.04
C TYR A 272 18.52 -12.13 -6.95
N CYS A 273 19.38 -11.14 -6.74
CA CYS A 273 20.66 -11.09 -7.47
C CYS A 273 21.78 -11.73 -6.66
N ALA A 274 22.66 -12.46 -7.35
CA ALA A 274 23.89 -12.96 -6.75
C ALA A 274 25.07 -12.92 -7.72
N SER A 275 26.28 -12.72 -7.22
CA SER A 275 27.51 -12.74 -8.03
C SER A 275 28.25 -14.07 -8.01
N ARG A 276 28.04 -14.92 -6.99
CA ARG A 276 28.65 -16.27 -6.88
C ARG A 276 30.17 -16.30 -7.11
N GLY A 277 30.88 -15.24 -6.71
CA GLY A 277 32.32 -15.09 -6.92
C GLY A 277 32.75 -14.80 -8.37
N THR A 278 31.84 -14.74 -9.34
CA THR A 278 32.15 -14.56 -10.77
C THR A 278 32.21 -13.08 -11.21
N GLY A 279 32.31 -12.14 -10.27
CA GLY A 279 32.32 -10.70 -10.54
C GLY A 279 30.91 -10.09 -10.71
N ASN A 280 30.20 -10.44 -11.80
CA ASN A 280 28.92 -9.80 -12.14
C ASN A 280 27.72 -10.41 -11.43
N CYS A 281 26.79 -9.56 -10.98
CA CYS A 281 25.52 -10.00 -10.41
C CYS A 281 24.56 -10.54 -11.49
N GLN A 282 23.86 -11.62 -11.16
CA GLN A 282 22.91 -12.28 -12.05
C GLN A 282 21.62 -12.56 -11.29
N ILE A 283 20.48 -12.60 -11.99
CA ILE A 283 19.20 -12.91 -11.37
C ILE A 283 19.07 -14.42 -11.21
N TYR A 284 18.82 -14.85 -9.99
CA TYR A 284 18.49 -16.22 -9.65
C TYR A 284 17.05 -16.31 -9.18
N TYR A 285 16.43 -17.44 -9.49
CA TYR A 285 15.05 -17.77 -9.20
C TYR A 285 14.98 -19.00 -8.32
N TYR A 286 14.07 -18.98 -7.35
CA TYR A 286 13.77 -20.09 -6.47
C TYR A 286 12.26 -20.35 -6.41
N GLN A 287 11.87 -21.62 -6.56
CA GLN A 287 10.51 -22.09 -6.32
C GLN A 287 10.55 -23.56 -5.88
N LYS A 288 9.95 -23.88 -4.72
CA LYS A 288 9.79 -25.26 -4.23
C LYS A 288 11.08 -26.11 -4.32
N GLY A 289 12.21 -25.58 -3.85
CA GLY A 289 13.50 -26.28 -3.89
C GLY A 289 14.25 -26.17 -5.23
N GLN A 290 13.58 -25.77 -6.32
CA GLN A 290 14.25 -25.56 -7.59
C GLN A 290 14.92 -24.19 -7.61
N PHE A 291 16.24 -24.20 -7.79
CA PHE A 291 17.07 -23.02 -7.91
C PHE A 291 17.64 -22.93 -9.33
N LYS A 292 17.37 -21.82 -10.04
CA LYS A 292 17.83 -21.61 -11.42
C LYS A 292 18.35 -20.20 -11.64
N ARG A 293 19.37 -20.08 -12.49
CA ARG A 293 19.84 -18.78 -13.01
C ARG A 293 18.91 -18.35 -14.14
N ILE A 294 18.56 -17.06 -14.18
CA ILE A 294 17.65 -16.47 -15.17
C ILE A 294 18.43 -15.68 -16.22
N THR A 295 19.38 -14.85 -15.79
CA THR A 295 20.22 -14.03 -16.69
C THR A 295 21.57 -14.70 -16.89
N HIS A 296 22.09 -14.72 -18.12
CA HIS A 296 23.35 -15.40 -18.48
C HIS A 296 24.35 -14.49 -19.20
N ASN A 297 24.19 -13.18 -19.05
CA ASN A 297 24.93 -12.18 -19.81
C ASN A 297 26.15 -11.64 -19.05
N SER A 298 26.99 -10.85 -19.72
CA SER A 298 28.22 -10.27 -19.15
C SER A 298 28.01 -8.98 -18.36
N GLY A 299 26.77 -8.51 -18.20
CA GLY A 299 26.44 -7.32 -17.41
C GLY A 299 26.06 -7.66 -15.96
N ASN A 300 25.91 -6.63 -15.14
CA ASN A 300 25.26 -6.72 -13.84
C ASN A 300 23.75 -6.71 -14.02
N ASN A 301 23.07 -7.65 -13.38
CA ASN A 301 21.62 -7.76 -13.38
C ASN A 301 21.16 -7.76 -11.91
N VAL A 302 20.45 -6.71 -11.50
CA VAL A 302 20.14 -6.41 -10.09
C VAL A 302 18.72 -5.87 -9.90
N SER A 303 18.30 -5.77 -8.63
CA SER A 303 17.00 -5.21 -8.21
C SER A 303 15.80 -5.81 -8.96
N PRO A 304 15.60 -7.13 -8.93
CA PRO A 304 14.48 -7.75 -9.60
C PRO A 304 13.14 -7.40 -8.94
N SER A 305 12.06 -7.41 -9.71
CA SER A 305 10.67 -7.24 -9.28
C SER A 305 9.76 -8.12 -10.14
N PHE A 306 8.70 -8.68 -9.56
CA PHE A 306 7.75 -9.53 -10.30
C PHE A 306 6.58 -8.71 -10.85
N SER A 307 6.07 -9.09 -12.02
CA SER A 307 4.73 -8.71 -12.47
C SER A 307 3.63 -9.30 -11.58
N GLY A 308 2.39 -8.80 -11.73
CA GLY A 308 1.26 -9.19 -10.88
C GLY A 308 0.85 -10.65 -11.02
N ASP A 309 1.00 -11.20 -12.22
CA ASP A 309 0.80 -12.61 -12.56
C ASP A 309 2.00 -13.51 -12.21
N GLY A 310 3.16 -12.91 -11.89
CA GLY A 310 4.40 -13.61 -11.59
C GLY A 310 5.02 -14.33 -12.79
N ASN A 311 4.67 -13.96 -14.02
CA ASN A 311 5.25 -14.52 -15.25
C ASN A 311 6.35 -13.65 -15.86
N LYS A 312 6.44 -12.37 -15.46
CA LYS A 312 7.49 -11.45 -15.91
C LYS A 312 8.31 -10.94 -14.74
N LEU A 313 9.57 -10.66 -15.02
CA LEU A 313 10.49 -9.98 -14.14
C LEU A 313 10.83 -8.61 -14.73
N TYR A 314 10.93 -7.60 -13.87
CA TYR A 314 11.57 -6.32 -14.15
C TYR A 314 12.88 -6.28 -13.39
N PHE A 315 13.97 -5.84 -14.00
CA PHE A 315 15.26 -5.75 -13.33
C PHE A 315 16.13 -4.68 -13.98
N CYS A 316 17.12 -4.21 -13.23
CA CYS A 316 18.11 -3.26 -13.71
C CYS A 316 19.27 -4.04 -14.35
N SER A 317 19.68 -3.68 -15.56
CA SER A 317 20.84 -4.26 -16.24
C SER A 317 21.66 -3.23 -17.00
N ASP A 318 22.97 -3.42 -17.03
CA ASP A 318 23.92 -2.63 -17.85
C ASP A 318 24.37 -3.38 -19.12
N PHE A 319 23.85 -4.59 -19.36
CA PHE A 319 24.41 -5.53 -20.35
C PHE A 319 24.45 -5.01 -21.80
N GLN A 320 23.35 -4.48 -22.36
CA GLN A 320 23.31 -4.09 -23.78
C GLN A 320 23.77 -2.65 -24.01
N THR A 321 23.61 -1.80 -23.00
CA THR A 321 23.77 -0.34 -23.13
C THR A 321 25.05 0.18 -22.49
N GLY A 322 25.76 -0.63 -21.69
CA GLY A 322 26.89 -0.20 -20.85
C GLY A 322 26.50 0.68 -19.67
N TYR A 323 25.24 1.15 -19.63
CA TYR A 323 24.66 1.94 -18.55
C TYR A 323 23.40 1.25 -18.01
N PRO A 324 23.11 1.36 -16.70
CA PRO A 324 21.91 0.81 -16.09
C PRO A 324 20.61 1.25 -16.76
N GLN A 325 19.86 0.28 -17.26
CA GLN A 325 18.51 0.41 -17.81
C GLN A 325 17.57 -0.62 -17.18
N ILE A 326 16.26 -0.42 -17.31
CA ILE A 326 15.25 -1.38 -16.87
C ILE A 326 14.90 -2.33 -18.00
N TYR A 327 14.99 -3.62 -17.71
CA TYR A 327 14.64 -4.71 -18.59
C TYR A 327 13.47 -5.50 -18.05
N THR A 328 12.71 -6.08 -18.97
CA THR A 328 11.73 -7.12 -18.71
C THR A 328 12.30 -8.48 -19.12
N TYR A 329 11.94 -9.53 -18.40
CA TYR A 329 12.19 -10.92 -18.78
C TYR A 329 10.92 -11.74 -18.56
N ASP A 330 10.42 -12.34 -19.63
CA ASP A 330 9.26 -13.24 -19.57
C ASP A 330 9.72 -14.66 -19.24
N LEU A 331 9.21 -15.22 -18.14
CA LEU A 331 9.63 -16.52 -17.62
C LEU A 331 9.16 -17.71 -18.48
N ILE A 332 8.16 -17.52 -19.35
CA ILE A 332 7.59 -18.55 -20.22
C ILE A 332 8.32 -18.55 -21.56
N THR A 333 8.33 -17.40 -22.23
CA THR A 333 8.94 -17.24 -23.56
C THR A 333 10.45 -17.05 -23.51
N LYS A 334 11.01 -16.78 -22.33
CA LYS A 334 12.43 -16.43 -22.10
C LYS A 334 12.87 -15.15 -22.83
N LYS A 335 11.92 -14.33 -23.28
CA LYS A 335 12.21 -13.09 -24.00
C LYS A 335 12.63 -12.01 -23.02
N GLN A 336 13.77 -11.38 -23.30
CA GLN A 336 14.25 -10.18 -22.61
C GLN A 336 13.98 -8.93 -23.46
N THR A 337 13.58 -7.82 -22.86
CA THR A 337 13.35 -6.55 -23.59
C THR A 337 13.68 -5.34 -22.71
N CYS A 338 14.51 -4.42 -23.22
CA CYS A 338 14.76 -3.13 -22.57
C CYS A 338 13.53 -2.24 -22.70
N ILE A 339 13.06 -1.66 -21.59
CA ILE A 339 11.86 -0.80 -21.58
C ILE A 339 12.17 0.66 -21.25
N THR A 340 13.44 1.00 -20.97
CA THR A 340 13.87 2.38 -20.76
C THR A 340 14.97 2.76 -21.73
N SER A 341 15.13 4.06 -21.92
CA SER A 341 16.22 4.66 -22.67
C SER A 341 16.68 5.96 -22.00
N GLY A 342 17.96 6.31 -22.21
CA GLY A 342 18.58 7.55 -21.76
C GLY A 342 18.74 7.69 -20.25
N GLY A 343 19.94 8.12 -19.82
CA GLY A 343 20.27 8.31 -18.40
C GLY A 343 20.34 7.00 -17.62
N TYR A 344 20.80 7.08 -16.36
CA TYR A 344 20.87 5.94 -15.44
C TYR A 344 19.46 5.60 -14.92
N CYS A 345 18.95 4.40 -15.21
CA CYS A 345 17.65 3.92 -14.72
C CYS A 345 17.85 2.69 -13.82
N ALA A 346 17.29 2.69 -12.61
CA ALA A 346 17.48 1.62 -11.63
C ALA A 346 16.31 1.45 -10.66
N ALA A 347 16.42 0.44 -9.79
CA ALA A 347 15.49 0.12 -8.71
C ALA A 347 14.00 0.05 -9.14
N PRO A 348 13.67 -0.83 -10.12
CA PRO A 348 12.28 -1.01 -10.53
C PRO A 348 11.46 -1.65 -9.40
N ALA A 349 10.25 -1.16 -9.18
CA ALA A 349 9.27 -1.72 -8.25
C ALA A 349 7.89 -1.74 -8.90
N TYR A 350 7.33 -2.93 -9.05
CA TYR A 350 6.05 -3.16 -9.72
C TYR A 350 4.87 -3.10 -8.75
N CYS A 351 3.77 -2.50 -9.20
CA CYS A 351 2.50 -2.42 -8.49
C CYS A 351 1.48 -3.37 -9.11
N HIS A 352 1.09 -4.39 -8.36
CA HIS A 352 0.12 -5.40 -8.80
C HIS A 352 -1.33 -4.94 -8.82
N LYS A 353 -1.62 -3.73 -8.33
CA LYS A 353 -2.97 -3.14 -8.33
C LYS A 353 -3.24 -2.32 -9.57
N THR A 354 -2.23 -1.61 -10.06
CA THR A 354 -2.38 -0.66 -11.16
C THR A 354 -1.69 -1.13 -12.45
N ASP A 355 -0.97 -2.25 -12.42
CA ASP A 355 -0.11 -2.71 -13.51
C ASP A 355 0.95 -1.67 -13.92
N GLN A 356 1.45 -0.92 -12.95
CA GLN A 356 2.45 0.12 -13.16
C GLN A 356 3.78 -0.24 -12.52
N LEU A 357 4.86 0.30 -13.06
CA LEU A 357 6.21 0.16 -12.54
C LEU A 357 6.73 1.52 -12.14
N ILE A 358 7.20 1.68 -10.90
CA ILE A 358 8.01 2.84 -10.52
C ILE A 358 9.49 2.49 -10.62
N TYR A 359 10.31 3.43 -11.07
CA TYR A 359 11.77 3.28 -11.09
C TYR A 359 12.44 4.63 -10.91
N SER A 360 13.73 4.62 -10.58
CA SER A 360 14.51 5.84 -10.44
C SER A 360 15.31 6.11 -11.71
N LYS A 361 15.24 7.33 -12.25
CA LYS A 361 15.99 7.78 -13.43
C LYS A 361 16.83 9.02 -13.11
N MET A 362 18.08 9.05 -13.58
CA MET A 362 18.89 10.26 -13.54
C MET A 362 18.36 11.27 -14.57
N VAL A 363 17.87 12.40 -14.08
CA VAL A 363 17.39 13.53 -14.89
C VAL A 363 18.14 14.78 -14.42
N ASN A 364 18.91 15.40 -15.31
CA ASN A 364 19.71 16.60 -15.02
C ASN A 364 20.58 16.48 -13.75
N GLY A 365 21.23 15.32 -13.57
CA GLY A 365 22.11 15.05 -12.43
C GLY A 365 21.40 14.69 -11.11
N VAL A 366 20.07 14.56 -11.11
CA VAL A 366 19.29 14.16 -9.92
C VAL A 366 18.51 12.88 -10.23
N MET A 367 18.54 11.91 -9.32
CA MET A 367 17.67 10.73 -9.40
C MET A 367 16.23 11.13 -9.10
N GLN A 368 15.34 11.01 -10.09
CA GLN A 368 13.92 11.27 -9.99
C GLN A 368 13.11 9.98 -10.07
N LEU A 369 11.90 9.99 -9.50
CA LEU A 369 10.97 8.89 -9.66
C LEU A 369 10.22 9.00 -10.98
N MET A 370 10.17 7.89 -11.69
CA MET A 370 9.45 7.72 -12.94
C MET A 370 8.40 6.63 -12.78
N LEU A 371 7.26 6.81 -13.41
CA LEU A 371 6.19 5.83 -13.52
C LEU A 371 6.16 5.31 -14.96
N TYR A 372 6.12 4.00 -15.13
CA TYR A 372 5.87 3.34 -16.40
C TYR A 372 4.54 2.60 -16.32
N ASP A 373 3.65 2.88 -17.26
CA ASP A 373 2.35 2.23 -17.36
C ASP A 373 2.43 1.06 -18.35
N ASN A 374 2.16 -0.17 -17.90
CA ASN A 374 2.27 -1.33 -18.78
C ASN A 374 1.15 -1.39 -19.83
N ASN A 375 0.02 -0.72 -19.63
CA ASN A 375 -1.07 -0.72 -20.60
C ASN A 375 -0.75 0.24 -21.75
N THR A 376 -0.35 1.47 -21.42
CA THR A 376 -0.08 2.51 -22.44
C THR A 376 1.36 2.52 -22.94
N LYS A 377 2.27 1.83 -22.24
CA LYS A 377 3.72 1.83 -22.49
C LYS A 377 4.37 3.22 -22.32
N GLN A 378 3.71 4.14 -21.62
CA GLN A 378 4.20 5.50 -21.43
C GLN A 378 5.01 5.65 -20.14
N HIS A 379 5.96 6.59 -20.15
CA HIS A 379 6.75 6.99 -19.00
C HIS A 379 6.37 8.39 -18.54
N ILE A 380 6.14 8.57 -17.25
CA ILE A 380 5.76 9.85 -16.62
C ILE A 380 6.72 10.13 -15.46
N GLN A 381 7.30 11.34 -15.42
CA GLN A 381 8.10 11.78 -14.27
C GLN A 381 7.19 12.20 -13.12
N LEU A 382 7.45 11.69 -11.91
CA LEU A 382 6.64 11.96 -10.72
C LEU A 382 7.23 13.03 -9.79
N THR A 383 8.56 13.19 -9.78
CA THR A 383 9.26 14.13 -8.90
C THR A 383 10.17 15.05 -9.72
N PHE A 384 10.29 16.30 -9.29
CA PHE A 384 11.00 17.35 -10.02
C PHE A 384 11.96 18.17 -9.15
N ASP A 385 11.86 18.01 -7.83
CA ASP A 385 12.62 18.78 -6.85
C ASP A 385 14.04 18.21 -6.63
N PRO A 386 14.97 18.98 -6.04
CA PRO A 386 16.34 18.54 -5.78
C PRO A 386 16.45 17.38 -4.79
N GLY A 387 17.59 16.66 -4.84
CA GLY A 387 17.87 15.50 -3.99
C GLY A 387 17.42 14.20 -4.63
N ASN A 388 18.22 13.15 -4.44
CA ASN A 388 18.07 11.86 -5.11
C ASN A 388 16.95 11.02 -4.49
N LYS A 389 16.00 10.57 -5.32
CA LYS A 389 14.93 9.64 -4.94
C LYS A 389 15.23 8.24 -5.45
N GLN A 390 15.34 7.29 -4.52
CA GLN A 390 15.77 5.92 -4.82
C GLN A 390 14.98 4.88 -4.01
N GLU A 391 15.02 3.63 -4.46
CA GLU A 391 14.48 2.47 -3.72
C GLU A 391 13.01 2.65 -3.33
N ALA A 392 12.17 2.96 -4.31
CA ALA A 392 10.75 3.13 -4.11
C ALA A 392 10.04 1.79 -3.81
N SER A 393 9.00 1.83 -2.98
CA SER A 393 8.16 0.69 -2.64
C SER A 393 6.70 1.11 -2.59
N TRP A 394 5.85 0.35 -3.25
CA TRP A 394 4.41 0.60 -3.33
C TRP A 394 3.70 0.23 -2.03
N SER A 395 2.69 1.03 -1.65
CA SER A 395 1.66 0.58 -0.72
C SER A 395 0.82 -0.54 -1.35
N PRO A 396 0.24 -1.44 -0.56
CA PRO A 396 -0.60 -2.52 -1.10
C PRO A 396 -1.87 -2.02 -1.78
N CYS A 397 -2.33 -0.80 -1.48
CA CYS A 397 -3.47 -0.17 -2.15
C CYS A 397 -3.13 0.41 -3.54
N GLY A 398 -1.85 0.57 -3.87
CA GLY A 398 -1.40 1.08 -5.17
C GLY A 398 -1.49 2.61 -5.36
N ASN A 399 -1.91 3.36 -4.34
CA ASN A 399 -2.03 4.82 -4.42
C ASN A 399 -0.89 5.61 -3.74
N HIS A 400 -0.01 4.91 -3.01
CA HIS A 400 1.07 5.53 -2.27
C HIS A 400 2.39 4.81 -2.50
N VAL A 401 3.48 5.55 -2.32
CA VAL A 401 4.84 5.04 -2.48
C VAL A 401 5.69 5.58 -1.34
N ILE A 402 6.51 4.74 -0.73
CA ILE A 402 7.64 5.19 0.09
C ILE A 402 8.94 5.11 -0.70
N PHE A 403 9.85 6.05 -0.46
CA PHE A 403 11.17 6.03 -1.09
C PHE A 403 12.21 6.69 -0.19
N ASN A 404 13.49 6.45 -0.50
CA ASN A 404 14.59 7.16 0.11
C ASN A 404 14.84 8.49 -0.63
N LEU A 405 14.85 9.61 0.10
CA LEU A 405 15.30 10.91 -0.38
C LEU A 405 16.64 11.27 0.26
N SER A 406 17.69 11.40 -0.56
CA SER A 406 19.01 11.87 -0.15
C SER A 406 19.31 13.27 -0.69
N LYS A 407 19.62 14.23 0.18
CA LYS A 407 19.99 15.60 -0.18
C LYS A 407 21.07 16.12 0.77
N GLY A 408 22.27 16.36 0.26
CA GLY A 408 23.44 16.69 1.09
C GLY A 408 23.72 15.56 2.10
N HIS A 409 23.81 15.91 3.39
CA HIS A 409 23.98 14.93 4.47
C HIS A 409 22.67 14.33 5.00
N SER A 410 21.51 14.76 4.48
CA SER A 410 20.19 14.24 4.86
C SER A 410 19.85 13.01 4.02
N ASN A 411 19.32 11.97 4.67
CA ASN A 411 18.90 10.72 4.03
C ASN A 411 17.66 10.20 4.76
N ARG A 412 16.46 10.39 4.20
CA ARG A 412 15.19 10.20 4.92
C ARG A 412 14.19 9.40 4.10
N ILE A 413 13.29 8.71 4.77
CA ILE A 413 12.17 8.05 4.09
C ILE A 413 11.03 9.04 3.92
N ALA A 414 10.55 9.16 2.70
CA ALA A 414 9.41 9.97 2.33
C ALA A 414 8.24 9.07 1.91
N PHE A 415 7.02 9.46 2.30
CA PHE A 415 5.74 8.93 1.82
C PHE A 415 5.22 9.87 0.74
N PHE A 416 4.85 9.35 -0.42
CA PHE A 416 4.35 10.08 -1.57
C PHE A 416 2.95 9.60 -1.96
N SER A 417 2.07 10.55 -2.25
CA SER A 417 0.72 10.29 -2.74
C SER A 417 0.67 10.53 -4.25
N LEU A 418 0.23 9.52 -4.99
CA LEU A 418 0.03 9.64 -6.45
C LEU A 418 -1.13 10.55 -6.80
N HIS A 419 -2.08 10.75 -5.89
CA HIS A 419 -3.21 11.65 -6.08
C HIS A 419 -2.77 13.11 -5.93
N THR A 420 -2.16 13.46 -4.79
CA THR A 420 -1.78 14.86 -4.52
C THR A 420 -0.44 15.28 -5.13
N LYS A 421 0.33 14.33 -5.67
CA LYS A 421 1.70 14.51 -6.19
C LYS A 421 2.67 15.15 -5.18
N LYS A 422 2.37 15.04 -3.89
CA LYS A 422 3.18 15.57 -2.78
C LYS A 422 3.74 14.42 -1.96
N TYR A 423 4.93 14.65 -1.41
CA TYR A 423 5.51 13.78 -0.39
C TYR A 423 5.63 14.48 0.97
N ARG A 424 5.71 13.67 2.03
CA ARG A 424 6.06 14.09 3.38
C ARG A 424 7.05 13.10 3.98
N PHE A 425 7.91 13.56 4.88
CA PHE A 425 8.86 12.67 5.56
C PHE A 425 8.19 11.90 6.70
N ILE A 426 8.47 10.60 6.78
CA ILE A 426 7.97 9.70 7.84
C ILE A 426 9.07 9.25 8.80
N THR A 427 10.32 9.68 8.57
CA THR A 427 11.43 9.49 9.50
C THR A 427 11.96 10.83 10.01
N SER A 428 12.54 10.83 11.22
CA SER A 428 13.15 12.02 11.83
C SER A 428 14.23 12.66 10.93
N GLN A 429 14.39 13.99 11.03
CA GLN A 429 15.42 14.75 10.31
C GLN A 429 16.85 14.39 10.70
N ARG A 430 17.06 13.88 11.92
CA ARG A 430 18.38 13.46 12.42
C ARG A 430 18.73 12.02 12.08
N ALA A 431 17.77 11.25 11.55
CA ALA A 431 17.99 9.87 11.18
C ALA A 431 18.48 9.78 9.73
N ALA A 432 19.53 9.00 9.50
CA ALA A 432 19.93 8.58 8.17
C ALA A 432 19.28 7.22 7.88
N CYS A 433 18.24 7.23 7.05
CA CYS A 433 17.46 6.04 6.68
C CYS A 433 17.57 5.74 5.19
N SER A 434 17.53 4.46 4.81
CA SER A 434 17.62 4.02 3.41
C SER A 434 16.89 2.69 3.19
N TYR A 435 16.71 2.29 1.93
CA TYR A 435 16.06 1.03 1.53
C TYR A 435 14.69 0.78 2.20
N PRO A 436 13.72 1.71 2.06
CA PRO A 436 12.39 1.45 2.57
C PRO A 436 11.72 0.32 1.79
N HIS A 437 10.88 -0.46 2.47
CA HIS A 437 10.00 -1.43 1.84
C HIS A 437 8.69 -1.52 2.61
N TRP A 438 7.59 -1.44 1.88
CA TRP A 438 6.25 -1.47 2.42
C TRP A 438 5.79 -2.91 2.56
N SER A 439 5.15 -3.24 3.69
CA SER A 439 4.60 -4.56 3.87
C SER A 439 3.32 -4.76 3.03
N PRO A 440 3.02 -6.01 2.64
CA PRO A 440 1.65 -6.41 2.38
C PRO A 440 0.74 -6.16 3.60
N THR A 441 -0.56 -6.26 3.39
CA THR A 441 -1.55 -6.26 4.49
C THR A 441 -1.58 -7.65 5.14
N TYR A 442 -0.61 -7.92 6.03
CA TYR A 442 -0.58 -9.18 6.78
C TYR A 442 -1.77 -9.28 7.74
N ILE A 443 -2.32 -10.49 7.89
CA ILE A 443 -3.47 -10.78 8.76
C ILE A 443 -3.16 -10.48 10.24
N SER A 444 -1.90 -10.68 10.64
CA SER A 444 -1.45 -10.51 12.03
C SER A 444 -1.16 -9.06 12.46
N PHE A 445 -1.16 -8.11 11.51
CA PHE A 445 -0.89 -6.70 11.81
C PHE A 445 -2.11 -5.96 12.38
N PRO A 446 -3.32 -6.08 11.80
CA PRO A 446 -4.52 -5.86 12.58
C PRO A 446 -4.62 -6.98 13.61
N ILE A 447 -4.91 -6.67 14.88
CA ILE A 447 -5.26 -7.75 15.83
C ILE A 447 -6.71 -8.11 15.46
N THR A 448 -6.88 -9.22 14.75
CA THR A 448 -8.18 -9.88 14.63
C THR A 448 -8.12 -11.09 15.55
N SER A 449 -9.21 -11.33 16.28
CA SER A 449 -9.36 -12.37 17.30
C SER A 449 -8.84 -13.73 16.87
#